data_AF-A0A923MES1-F1
#
_entry.id   AF-A0A923MES1-F1
#
_cell.length_a   1.000
_cell.length_b   1.000
_cell.length_c   1.000
_cell.angle_alpha   90.00
_cell.angle_beta   90.00
_cell.angle_gamma   90.00
#
_symmetry.space_group_name_H-M   'P 1'
#
loop_
_entity.id
_entity.type
_entity.pdbx_description
1 polymer ?
#
loop_
_entity_poly.entity_id
_entity_poly.type
_entity_poly.pdbx_seq_one_letter_code
_entity_poly.pdbx_strand_id
1 'polypeptide(L)'
;MSLFNVNQTVASKARNTSTVPIKDKQFLIVTDSGDIFYDSDGTRVQLTDIIVLDTESQRLALTSPFEKFYFVKGSGALWRYNNSSWVKYSGGGSTSVDKVLSVASWSDNKQNIEISGLTADQNGIVGLSQSVSMEEREAAETASLYVCGQQDGSFTVAIGGDKPTCDIPITVILFG
;
A
#
# COMPACT_ATOMS: atom_id res chain seq x y z
N MET A 1 0.38 14.03 3.10
CA MET A 1 1.40 13.17 2.45
C MET A 1 1.38 13.46 0.96
N SER A 2 2.50 13.84 0.34
CA SER A 2 2.55 14.02 -1.11
C SER A 2 2.60 12.64 -1.75
N LEU A 3 1.56 12.26 -2.49
CA LEU A 3 1.43 10.96 -3.16
C LEU A 3 2.51 10.73 -4.23
N PHE A 4 3.22 11.80 -4.63
CA PHE A 4 4.34 11.76 -5.56
C PHE A 4 5.44 12.74 -5.13
N ASN A 5 6.71 12.37 -5.30
CA ASN A 5 7.84 13.30 -5.18
C ASN A 5 7.95 14.10 -6.48
N VAL A 6 7.28 15.25 -6.54
CA VAL A 6 7.15 16.07 -7.75
C VAL A 6 8.16 17.20 -7.76
N ASN A 7 8.87 17.34 -8.87
CA ASN A 7 9.74 18.48 -9.16
C ASN A 7 9.28 19.17 -10.44
N GLN A 8 9.12 20.49 -10.40
CA GLN A 8 8.69 21.27 -11.56
C GLN A 8 9.89 21.97 -12.19
N THR A 9 10.02 21.89 -13.51
CA THR A 9 11.14 22.49 -14.24
C THR A 9 10.74 22.83 -15.68
N VAL A 10 11.68 23.30 -16.48
CA VAL A 10 11.51 23.57 -17.92
C VAL A 10 12.24 22.52 -18.75
N ALA A 11 11.84 22.35 -20.02
CA ALA A 11 12.30 21.26 -20.87
C ALA A 11 13.83 21.23 -21.02
N SER A 12 14.44 22.41 -21.14
CA SER A 12 15.90 22.58 -21.24
C SER A 12 16.65 22.06 -20.00
N LYS A 13 16.05 22.20 -18.81
CA LYS A 13 16.62 21.74 -17.54
C LYS A 13 16.31 20.27 -17.29
N ALA A 14 15.11 19.79 -17.64
CA ALA A 14 14.72 18.38 -17.49
C ALA A 14 15.65 17.43 -18.27
N ARG A 15 16.09 17.84 -19.46
CA ARG A 15 17.00 17.08 -20.34
C ARG A 15 18.48 17.18 -19.95
N ASN A 16 18.83 18.01 -18.96
CA ASN A 16 20.19 18.21 -18.49
C ASN A 16 20.35 17.65 -17.07
N THR A 17 20.90 16.43 -16.98
CA THR A 17 21.08 15.70 -15.71
C THR A 17 22.12 16.32 -14.78
N SER A 18 23.00 17.19 -15.28
CA SER A 18 23.91 17.98 -14.42
C SER A 18 23.19 19.14 -13.72
N THR A 19 22.18 19.73 -14.39
CA THR A 19 21.38 20.83 -13.82
C THR A 19 20.25 20.32 -12.95
N VAL A 20 19.58 19.25 -13.38
CA VAL A 20 18.55 18.56 -12.61
C VAL A 20 18.97 17.10 -12.43
N PRO A 21 19.69 16.78 -11.34
CA PRO A 21 20.15 15.43 -11.04
C PRO A 21 19.01 14.43 -11.01
N ILE A 22 19.30 13.20 -11.43
CA ILE A 22 18.36 12.08 -11.35
C ILE A 22 18.14 11.75 -9.87
N LYS A 23 16.87 11.73 -9.45
CA LYS A 23 16.48 11.35 -8.10
C LYS A 23 15.50 10.20 -8.19
N ASP A 24 15.91 9.04 -7.67
CA ASP A 24 15.09 7.85 -7.75
C ASP A 24 13.66 8.11 -7.23
N LYS A 25 12.67 7.63 -7.98
CA LYS A 25 11.23 7.77 -7.73
C LYS A 25 10.71 9.22 -7.82
N GLN A 26 11.39 10.10 -8.53
CA GLN A 26 10.94 11.47 -8.79
C GLN A 26 10.12 11.55 -10.08
N PHE A 27 8.98 12.26 -10.02
CA PHE A 27 8.31 12.78 -11.21
C PHE A 27 8.81 14.19 -11.49
N LEU A 28 9.23 14.43 -12.74
CA LEU A 28 9.54 15.77 -13.22
C LEU A 28 8.41 16.24 -14.13
N ILE A 29 7.75 17.33 -13.74
CA ILE A 29 6.72 17.99 -14.55
C ILE A 29 7.39 19.16 -15.27
N VAL A 30 7.32 19.15 -16.59
CA VAL A 30 7.92 20.18 -17.42
C VAL A 30 6.87 21.23 -17.76
N THR A 31 7.01 22.43 -17.21
CA THR A 31 5.94 23.43 -17.21
C THR A 31 5.76 24.14 -18.55
N ASP A 32 6.79 24.18 -19.40
CA ASP A 32 6.77 24.82 -20.72
C ASP A 32 6.36 23.88 -21.86
N SER A 33 6.65 22.58 -21.76
CA SER A 33 6.21 21.57 -22.75
C SER A 33 5.02 20.73 -22.31
N GLY A 34 4.73 20.65 -21.01
CA GLY A 34 3.74 19.73 -20.45
C GLY A 34 4.22 18.28 -20.36
N ASP A 35 5.47 17.99 -20.72
CA ASP A 35 6.05 16.65 -20.63
C ASP A 35 6.15 16.20 -19.16
N ILE A 36 6.02 14.88 -18.94
CA ILE A 36 6.26 14.27 -17.65
C ILE A 36 7.41 13.28 -17.80
N PHE A 37 8.39 13.33 -16.91
CA PHE A 37 9.47 12.35 -16.82
C PHE A 37 9.42 11.61 -15.49
N TYR A 38 9.89 10.36 -15.48
CA TYR A 38 10.08 9.57 -14.28
C TYR A 38 11.52 9.09 -14.18
N ASP A 39 12.11 9.30 -13.00
CA ASP A 39 13.46 8.86 -12.65
C ASP A 39 13.39 7.52 -11.88
N SER A 40 14.02 6.47 -12.40
CA SER A 40 14.09 5.14 -11.77
C SER A 40 15.45 4.52 -12.02
N ASP A 41 16.08 3.97 -10.99
CA ASP A 41 17.31 3.17 -11.10
C ASP A 41 18.43 3.89 -11.90
N GLY A 42 18.58 5.19 -11.66
CA GLY A 42 19.58 6.02 -12.34
C GLY A 42 19.24 6.41 -13.78
N THR A 43 18.03 6.11 -14.26
CA THR A 43 17.56 6.45 -15.62
C THR A 43 16.39 7.43 -15.57
N ARG A 44 16.41 8.47 -16.42
CA ARG A 44 15.29 9.39 -16.65
C ARG A 44 14.53 9.01 -17.91
N VAL A 45 13.25 8.67 -17.78
CA VAL A 45 12.39 8.23 -18.89
C VAL A 45 11.26 9.24 -19.12
N GLN A 46 11.05 9.67 -20.37
CA GLN A 46 9.88 10.50 -20.74
C GLN A 46 8.63 9.61 -20.79
N LEU A 47 7.55 10.08 -20.17
CA LEU A 47 6.22 9.48 -20.27
C LEU A 47 5.52 10.07 -21.49
N THR A 48 5.40 9.29 -22.57
CA THR A 48 4.88 9.76 -23.86
C THR A 48 3.43 9.34 -24.12
N ASP A 49 2.93 8.29 -23.45
CA ASP A 49 1.56 7.78 -23.59
C ASP A 49 1.18 6.95 -22.35
N ILE A 50 -0.01 7.18 -21.79
CA ILE A 50 -0.57 6.40 -20.66
C ILE A 50 -1.88 5.78 -21.13
N ILE A 51 -1.94 4.44 -21.14
CA ILE A 51 -3.17 3.73 -21.44
C ILE A 51 -4.04 3.66 -20.18
N VAL A 52 -5.27 4.15 -20.26
CA VAL A 52 -6.22 4.12 -19.14
C VAL A 52 -7.17 2.94 -19.29
N LEU A 53 -7.32 2.16 -18.23
CA LEU A 53 -8.18 1.00 -18.15
C LEU A 53 -9.15 1.16 -16.97
N ASP A 54 -10.32 0.53 -17.02
CA ASP A 54 -11.30 0.57 -15.93
C ASP A 54 -10.94 -0.43 -14.82
N THR A 55 -10.52 -1.64 -15.18
CA THR A 55 -10.32 -2.75 -14.24
C THR A 55 -9.00 -3.49 -14.44
N GLU A 56 -8.51 -4.15 -13.38
CA GLU A 56 -7.31 -4.99 -13.45
C GLU A 56 -7.51 -6.18 -14.41
N SER A 57 -8.73 -6.71 -14.51
CA SER A 57 -9.07 -7.78 -15.45
C SER A 57 -8.86 -7.35 -16.90
N GLN A 58 -9.18 -6.09 -17.25
CA GLN A 58 -8.91 -5.56 -18.60
C GLN A 58 -7.40 -5.49 -18.88
N ARG A 59 -6.58 -5.13 -17.89
CA ARG A 59 -5.11 -5.10 -18.04
C ARG A 59 -4.55 -6.50 -18.29
N LEU A 60 -5.01 -7.49 -17.53
CA LEU A 60 -4.58 -8.88 -17.65
C LEU A 60 -5.01 -9.53 -18.97
N ALA A 61 -6.08 -9.04 -19.60
CA ALA A 61 -6.59 -9.56 -20.87
C ALA A 61 -5.85 -9.03 -22.13
N LEU A 62 -4.89 -8.12 -21.99
CA LEU A 62 -4.12 -7.59 -23.12
C LEU A 62 -3.19 -8.67 -23.72
N THR A 63 -3.40 -9.03 -24.98
CA THR A 63 -2.62 -10.07 -25.67
C THR A 63 -1.30 -9.58 -26.26
N SER A 64 -1.08 -8.27 -26.33
CA SER A 64 0.17 -7.65 -26.80
C SER A 64 0.34 -6.22 -26.21
N PRO A 65 0.54 -6.10 -24.89
CA PRO A 65 0.81 -4.81 -24.28
C PRO A 65 2.13 -4.23 -24.81
N PHE A 66 2.14 -2.92 -25.05
CA PHE A 66 3.33 -2.17 -25.45
C PHE A 66 4.17 -1.83 -24.21
N GLU A 67 5.47 -1.60 -24.38
CA GLU A 67 6.35 -1.20 -23.28
C GLU A 67 6.13 0.26 -22.83
N LYS A 68 5.02 0.49 -22.13
CA LYS A 68 4.61 1.80 -21.61
C LYS A 68 3.81 1.66 -20.32
N PHE A 69 3.31 2.79 -19.84
CA PHE A 69 2.53 2.88 -18.61
C PHE A 69 1.04 2.62 -18.86
N TYR A 70 0.42 1.96 -17.88
CA TYR A 70 -0.99 1.59 -17.84
C TYR A 70 -1.56 2.03 -16.50
N PHE A 71 -2.59 2.87 -16.52
CA PHE A 71 -3.29 3.31 -15.32
C PHE A 71 -4.64 2.62 -15.21
N VAL A 72 -4.86 1.88 -14.12
CA VAL A 72 -6.12 1.17 -13.85
C VAL A 72 -6.96 2.01 -12.88
N LYS A 73 -8.08 2.55 -13.36
CA LYS A 73 -8.94 3.46 -12.57
C LYS A 73 -9.51 2.78 -11.32
N GLY A 74 -9.97 1.54 -11.43
CA GLY A 74 -10.58 0.81 -10.32
C GLY A 74 -9.63 0.58 -9.14
N SER A 75 -8.35 0.37 -9.40
CA SER A 75 -7.33 0.16 -8.36
C SER A 75 -6.50 1.41 -8.04
N GLY A 76 -6.56 2.44 -8.90
CA GLY A 76 -5.64 3.58 -8.86
C GLY A 76 -4.19 3.19 -9.16
N ALA A 77 -3.95 1.98 -9.66
CA ALA A 77 -2.59 1.47 -9.85
C ALA A 77 -1.99 1.98 -11.16
N LEU A 78 -0.73 2.45 -11.07
CA LEU A 78 0.11 2.75 -12.22
C LEU A 78 1.03 1.55 -12.45
N TRP A 79 0.82 0.85 -13.56
CA TRP A 79 1.62 -0.28 -14.00
C TRP A 79 2.53 0.13 -15.17
N ARG A 80 3.64 -0.57 -15.34
CA ARG A 80 4.45 -0.54 -16.56
C ARG A 80 4.61 -1.96 -17.08
N TYR A 81 4.40 -2.14 -18.37
CA TYR A 81 4.82 -3.35 -19.05
C TYR A 81 6.25 -3.14 -19.58
N ASN A 82 7.17 -4.02 -19.24
CA ASN A 82 8.57 -3.93 -19.64
C ASN A 82 9.19 -5.33 -19.62
N ASN A 83 10.01 -5.68 -20.62
CA ASN A 83 10.71 -6.97 -20.69
C ASN A 83 9.75 -8.16 -20.49
N SER A 84 8.59 -8.10 -21.13
CA SER A 84 7.53 -9.12 -21.02
C SER A 84 6.92 -9.29 -19.61
N SER A 85 7.10 -8.35 -18.69
CA SER A 85 6.59 -8.40 -17.32
C SER A 85 5.84 -7.14 -16.90
N TRP A 86 4.92 -7.29 -15.96
CA TRP A 86 4.16 -6.21 -15.35
C TRP A 86 4.81 -5.77 -14.03
N VAL A 87 5.12 -4.48 -13.92
CA VAL A 87 5.67 -3.88 -12.69
C VAL A 87 4.73 -2.78 -12.21
N LYS A 88 4.31 -2.84 -10.95
CA LYS A 88 3.50 -1.79 -10.31
C LYS A 88 4.43 -0.66 -9.84
N TYR A 89 4.20 0.55 -10.34
CA TYR A 89 4.97 1.76 -10.04
C TYR A 89 4.22 2.75 -9.12
N SER A 90 2.92 2.57 -8.92
CA SER A 90 2.21 3.18 -7.80
C SER A 90 2.51 2.40 -6.52
N GLY A 91 3.17 3.02 -5.54
CA GLY A 91 3.26 2.46 -4.19
C GLY A 91 1.88 2.46 -3.55
N GLY A 92 1.42 1.33 -3.02
CA GLY A 92 0.21 1.34 -2.22
C GLY A 92 0.50 2.12 -0.95
N GLY A 93 -0.13 3.28 -0.80
CA GLY A 93 -0.15 3.95 0.49
C GLY A 93 -0.64 2.96 1.55
N SER A 94 -0.10 3.04 2.76
CA SER A 94 -0.62 2.22 3.84
C SER A 94 -2.07 2.61 4.12
N THR A 95 -2.94 1.62 4.26
CA THR A 95 -4.31 1.84 4.73
C THR A 95 -4.40 1.40 6.19
N SER A 96 -5.14 2.16 7.00
CA SER A 96 -5.43 1.78 8.38
C SER A 96 -6.90 1.43 8.54
N VAL A 97 -7.19 0.36 9.27
CA VAL A 97 -8.54 -0.08 9.62
C VAL A 97 -8.61 -0.30 11.12
N ASP A 98 -9.56 0.35 11.77
CA ASP A 98 -9.83 0.14 13.19
C ASP A 98 -10.79 -1.03 13.39
N LYS A 99 -10.48 -1.87 14.37
CA LYS A 99 -11.25 -3.06 14.76
C LYS A 99 -11.28 -3.19 16.28
N VAL A 100 -12.10 -4.11 16.76
CA VAL A 100 -12.22 -4.40 18.18
C VAL A 100 -12.07 -5.90 18.38
N LEU A 101 -11.14 -6.29 19.26
CA LEU A 101 -11.07 -7.63 19.80
C LEU A 101 -12.10 -7.74 20.92
N SER A 102 -13.30 -8.21 20.58
CA SER A 102 -14.37 -8.30 21.58
C SER A 102 -14.11 -9.38 22.63
N VAL A 103 -14.30 -9.03 23.91
CA VAL A 103 -14.18 -9.90 25.09
C VAL A 103 -15.06 -11.15 25.00
N ALA A 104 -16.22 -11.02 24.35
CA ALA A 104 -17.20 -12.10 24.22
C ALA A 104 -16.85 -13.11 23.11
N SER A 105 -15.94 -12.74 22.19
CA SER A 105 -15.70 -13.47 20.94
C SER A 105 -14.45 -14.35 20.97
N TRP A 106 -13.77 -14.43 22.11
CA TRP A 106 -12.64 -15.33 22.30
C TRP A 106 -13.10 -16.78 22.44
N SER A 107 -12.60 -17.65 21.56
CA SER A 107 -12.82 -19.10 21.58
C SER A 107 -11.49 -19.83 21.35
N ASP A 108 -11.19 -20.87 22.12
CA ASP A 108 -9.88 -21.55 22.05
C ASP A 108 -8.69 -20.57 22.13
N ASN A 109 -8.81 -19.57 23.02
CA ASN A 109 -7.84 -18.48 23.17
C ASN A 109 -7.50 -17.73 21.87
N LYS A 110 -8.41 -17.74 20.89
CA LYS A 110 -8.24 -17.11 19.58
C LYS A 110 -9.46 -16.28 19.20
N GLN A 111 -9.22 -15.32 18.32
CA GLN A 111 -10.26 -14.53 17.66
C GLN A 111 -9.86 -14.24 16.23
N ASN A 112 -10.77 -14.49 15.28
CA ASN A 112 -10.57 -14.17 13.87
C ASN A 112 -11.16 -12.78 13.57
N ILE A 113 -10.41 -11.96 12.83
CA ILE A 113 -10.76 -10.59 12.49
C ILE A 113 -10.82 -10.43 10.98
N GLU A 114 -12.01 -10.08 10.48
CA GLU A 114 -12.24 -9.87 9.06
C GLU A 114 -11.75 -8.49 8.60
N ILE A 115 -10.97 -8.48 7.53
CA ILE A 115 -10.41 -7.30 6.88
C ILE A 115 -10.64 -7.43 5.37
N SER A 116 -11.54 -6.61 4.83
CA SER A 116 -11.84 -6.62 3.40
C SER A 116 -10.58 -6.30 2.59
N GLY A 117 -10.26 -7.16 1.61
CA GLY A 117 -9.11 -6.99 0.73
C GLY A 117 -7.76 -7.42 1.30
N LEU A 118 -7.70 -7.94 2.53
CA LEU A 118 -6.49 -8.57 3.05
C LEU A 118 -6.16 -9.83 2.23
N THR A 119 -4.89 -10.02 1.86
CA THR A 119 -4.44 -11.27 1.23
C THR A 119 -3.62 -12.11 2.20
N ALA A 120 -3.51 -13.42 1.96
CA ALA A 120 -2.80 -14.36 2.83
C ALA A 120 -1.34 -13.96 3.13
N ASP A 121 -0.66 -13.33 2.16
CA ASP A 121 0.77 -12.95 2.25
C ASP A 121 1.00 -11.43 2.35
N GLN A 122 -0.03 -10.64 2.70
CA GLN A 122 0.10 -9.18 2.79
C GLN A 122 0.91 -8.75 4.01
N ASN A 123 1.87 -7.83 3.79
CA ASN A 123 2.61 -7.18 4.88
C ASN A 123 1.75 -6.15 5.62
N GLY A 124 1.98 -6.00 6.92
CA GLY A 124 1.31 -5.00 7.74
C GLY A 124 1.74 -5.06 9.21
N ILE A 125 1.02 -4.29 10.05
CA ILE A 125 1.15 -4.35 11.50
C ILE A 125 -0.25 -4.26 12.14
N VAL A 126 -0.42 -4.97 13.26
CA VAL A 126 -1.58 -4.83 14.14
C VAL A 126 -1.08 -4.30 15.47
N GLY A 127 -1.70 -3.26 15.99
CA GLY A 127 -1.38 -2.68 17.29
C GLY A 127 -2.61 -2.18 18.01
N LEU A 128 -2.44 -1.71 19.25
CA LEU A 128 -3.52 -1.03 19.98
C LEU A 128 -3.93 0.25 19.26
N SER A 129 -5.23 0.54 19.27
CA SER A 129 -5.76 1.80 18.75
C SER A 129 -5.20 2.99 19.52
N GLN A 130 -5.05 4.13 18.84
CA GLN A 130 -4.70 5.39 19.50
C GLN A 130 -5.77 5.88 20.49
N SER A 131 -6.99 5.32 20.41
CA SER A 131 -8.10 5.62 21.33
C SER A 131 -8.14 4.72 22.56
N VAL A 132 -7.17 3.81 22.74
CA VAL A 132 -7.17 2.84 23.85
C VAL A 132 -7.09 3.55 25.20
N SER A 133 -7.93 3.13 26.14
CA SER A 133 -7.90 3.55 27.54
C SER A 133 -6.83 2.81 28.34
N MET A 134 -6.58 3.25 29.58
CA MET A 134 -5.62 2.59 30.48
C MET A 134 -6.07 1.16 30.82
N GLU A 135 -7.36 0.94 31.12
CA GLU A 135 -7.91 -0.38 31.43
C GLU A 135 -7.78 -1.35 30.24
N GLU A 136 -8.13 -0.91 29.03
CA GLU A 136 -8.02 -1.72 27.81
C GLU A 136 -6.55 -2.05 27.48
N ARG A 137 -5.63 -1.11 27.75
CA ARG A 137 -4.19 -1.33 27.57
C ARG A 137 -3.66 -2.37 28.55
N GLU A 138 -4.00 -2.29 29.84
CA GLU A 138 -3.59 -3.26 30.86
C GLU A 138 -4.12 -4.66 30.55
N ALA A 139 -5.38 -4.76 30.09
CA ALA A 139 -5.96 -6.03 29.65
C ALA A 139 -5.20 -6.61 28.45
N ALA A 140 -4.81 -5.79 27.47
CA ALA A 140 -4.03 -6.23 26.32
C ALA A 140 -2.60 -6.68 26.68
N GLU A 141 -1.94 -5.98 27.58
CA GLU A 141 -0.60 -6.34 28.08
C GLU A 141 -0.64 -7.68 28.82
N THR A 142 -1.62 -7.87 29.71
CA THR A 142 -1.80 -9.13 30.46
C THR A 142 -2.11 -10.30 29.54
N ALA A 143 -2.88 -10.07 28.48
CA ALA A 143 -3.23 -11.09 27.51
C ALA A 143 -2.08 -11.52 26.60
N SER A 144 -0.99 -10.73 26.51
CA SER A 144 0.17 -11.02 25.67
C SER A 144 -0.25 -11.39 24.23
N LEU A 145 -1.09 -10.54 23.64
CA LEU A 145 -1.73 -10.78 22.35
C LEU A 145 -0.72 -10.85 21.20
N TYR A 146 -0.93 -11.79 20.28
CA TYR A 146 -0.11 -11.91 19.06
C TYR A 146 -0.93 -12.43 17.87
N VAL A 147 -0.52 -12.04 16.66
CA VAL A 147 -1.10 -12.59 15.42
C VAL A 147 -0.48 -13.97 15.18
N CYS A 148 -1.31 -15.00 15.01
CA CYS A 148 -0.87 -16.40 14.86
C CYS A 148 -1.28 -17.02 13.52
N GLY A 149 -1.95 -16.27 12.64
CA GLY A 149 -2.36 -16.74 11.33
C GLY A 149 -2.98 -15.63 10.50
N GLN A 150 -2.88 -15.78 9.18
CA GLN A 150 -3.43 -14.86 8.18
C GLN A 150 -3.91 -15.67 6.97
N GLN A 151 -4.98 -15.22 6.34
CA GLN A 151 -5.53 -15.77 5.11
C GLN A 151 -6.24 -14.65 4.33
N ASP A 152 -6.71 -14.97 3.12
CA ASP A 152 -7.49 -14.00 2.35
C ASP A 152 -8.74 -13.55 3.16
N GLY A 153 -8.86 -12.24 3.33
CA GLY A 153 -9.96 -11.59 4.03
C GLY A 153 -9.91 -11.60 5.56
N SER A 154 -8.95 -12.26 6.21
CA SER A 154 -8.89 -12.27 7.68
C SER A 154 -7.51 -12.59 8.28
N PHE A 155 -7.34 -12.22 9.55
CA PHE A 155 -6.21 -12.68 10.37
C PHE A 155 -6.70 -13.17 11.74
N THR A 156 -5.90 -14.00 12.40
CA THR A 156 -6.21 -14.58 13.72
C THR A 156 -5.28 -14.00 14.78
N VAL A 157 -5.86 -13.50 15.86
CA VAL A 157 -5.16 -13.11 17.08
C VAL A 157 -5.30 -14.23 18.12
N ALA A 158 -4.23 -14.53 18.83
CA ALA A 158 -4.20 -15.48 19.94
C ALA A 158 -3.81 -14.78 21.25
N ILE A 159 -4.32 -15.34 22.36
CA ILE A 159 -3.95 -14.98 23.73
C ILE A 159 -2.76 -15.87 24.14
N GLY A 160 -1.68 -15.23 24.60
CA GLY A 160 -0.52 -15.92 25.20
C GLY A 160 -0.52 -15.92 26.73
N GLY A 161 -1.27 -15.00 27.34
CA GLY A 161 -1.42 -14.84 28.80
C GLY A 161 -2.85 -15.05 29.26
N ASP A 162 -3.37 -14.13 30.08
CA ASP A 162 -4.73 -14.23 30.59
C ASP A 162 -5.77 -13.70 29.59
N LYS A 163 -6.96 -14.28 29.60
CA LYS A 163 -8.03 -13.82 28.72
C LYS A 163 -8.41 -12.36 29.07
N PRO A 164 -8.51 -11.45 28.08
CA PRO A 164 -8.96 -10.08 28.32
C PRO A 164 -10.30 -10.02 29.06
N THR A 165 -10.45 -9.02 29.93
CA THR A 165 -11.68 -8.76 30.70
C THR A 165 -12.57 -7.70 30.07
N CYS A 166 -12.08 -6.97 29.08
CA CYS A 166 -12.78 -5.93 28.33
C CYS A 166 -12.45 -6.05 26.83
N ASP A 167 -13.23 -5.33 26.01
CA ASP A 167 -12.98 -5.19 24.58
C ASP A 167 -11.66 -4.44 24.37
N ILE A 168 -10.87 -4.82 23.36
CA ILE A 168 -9.58 -4.18 23.06
C ILE A 168 -9.65 -3.53 21.67
N PRO A 169 -9.64 -2.19 21.57
CA PRO A 169 -9.60 -1.51 20.29
C PRO A 169 -8.19 -1.64 19.67
N ILE A 170 -8.15 -2.05 18.40
CA ILE A 170 -6.92 -2.27 17.63
C ILE A 170 -6.95 -1.46 16.33
N THR A 171 -5.77 -1.08 15.85
CA THR A 171 -5.57 -0.53 14.52
C THR A 171 -4.72 -1.49 13.71
N VAL A 172 -5.22 -1.86 12.53
CA VAL A 172 -4.52 -2.67 11.53
C VAL A 172 -4.00 -1.74 10.46
N ILE A 173 -2.69 -1.71 10.22
CA ILE A 173 -2.08 -0.98 9.11
C ILE A 173 -1.65 -2.00 8.05
N LEU A 174 -2.28 -1.93 6.89
CA LEU A 174 -1.95 -2.74 5.73
C LEU A 174 -0.97 -1.99 4.84
N PHE A 175 0.09 -2.65 4.39
CA PHE A 175 1.00 -2.10 3.39
C PHE A 175 0.56 -2.56 1.99
N GLY A 176 0.64 -1.67 0.98
CA GLY A 176 0.11 -1.93 -0.37
C GLY A 176 1.15 -1.87 -1.49
#